data_AF-A0A535YED9-F1
#
_entry.id   AF-A0A535YED9-F1
#
_cell.length_a   1.000
_cell.length_b   1.000
_cell.length_c   1.000
_cell.angle_alpha   90.00
_cell.angle_beta   90.00
_cell.angle_gamma   90.00
#
_symmetry.space_group_name_H-M   'P 1'
#
loop_
_entity.id
_entity.type
_entity.pdbx_description
1 polymer ?
#
loop_
_entity_poly.entity_id
_entity_poly.type
_entity_poly.pdbx_seq_one_letter_code
_entity_poly.pdbx_strand_id
1 'polypeptide(L)'
;MRLDNELLFGTISDVDYGSVSLENQGRVRELEDRLGQLSAQAHASMAGVALAAAEFDELGGWCDGGIRSFEHWLSIAMGFDPHTGKELLRVGQALQGLPLIAAAFAAGQLSFDKVRQVTTVAGPETDELMLE
;
A
#
# COMPACT_ATOMS: atom_id res chain seq x y z
N MET A 1 -13.50 -16.94 15.56
CA MET A 1 -12.61 -15.80 15.89
C MET A 1 -13.06 -14.69 14.96
N ARG A 2 -13.82 -13.73 15.49
CA ARG A 2 -14.35 -12.60 14.73
C ARG A 2 -13.11 -11.82 14.28
N LEU A 3 -12.91 -11.69 12.97
CA LEU A 3 -11.89 -10.77 12.47
C LEU A 3 -12.50 -9.40 12.75
N ASP A 4 -12.13 -8.82 13.90
CA ASP A 4 -12.39 -7.42 14.11
C ASP A 4 -11.72 -6.70 12.93
N ASN A 5 -12.48 -5.82 12.30
CA ASN A 5 -12.21 -5.19 11.00
C ASN A 5 -11.03 -4.17 11.11
N GLU A 6 -9.99 -4.52 11.86
CA GLU A 6 -8.73 -3.78 12.09
C GLU A 6 -7.80 -3.79 10.87
N LEU A 7 -8.11 -4.59 9.84
CA LEU A 7 -7.31 -4.68 8.61
C LEU A 7 -7.80 -3.79 7.47
N LEU A 8 -8.93 -3.09 7.64
CA LEU A 8 -9.34 -2.07 6.69
C LEU A 8 -8.73 -0.73 7.10
N PHE A 9 -8.31 0.07 6.12
CA PHE A 9 -7.74 1.42 6.28
C PHE A 9 -8.69 2.46 6.91
N GLY A 10 -9.78 1.97 7.52
CA GLY A 10 -10.79 2.62 8.35
C GLY A 10 -11.75 1.56 8.90
N THR A 11 -12.40 1.82 10.03
CA THR A 11 -13.35 0.88 10.65
C THR A 11 -14.78 1.18 10.19
N ILE A 12 -15.42 0.25 9.48
CA ILE A 12 -16.88 0.22 9.36
C ILE A 12 -17.41 -0.85 10.32
N SER A 13 -17.66 -0.44 11.56
CA SER A 13 -18.14 -1.36 12.61
C SER A 13 -19.61 -1.73 12.38
N ASP A 14 -19.96 -2.97 12.75
CA ASP A 14 -21.36 -3.45 12.87
C ASP A 14 -22.24 -3.26 11.63
N VAL A 15 -21.70 -3.54 10.43
CA VAL A 15 -22.54 -3.64 9.24
C VAL A 15 -23.43 -4.89 9.36
N ASP A 16 -24.74 -4.66 9.55
CA ASP A 16 -25.72 -5.75 9.66
C ASP A 16 -26.03 -6.40 8.30
N TYR A 17 -25.85 -5.64 7.20
CA TYR A 17 -26.27 -6.00 5.85
C TYR A 17 -27.79 -6.25 5.74
N GLY A 18 -28.60 -5.53 6.51
CA GLY A 18 -30.05 -5.68 6.54
C GLY A 18 -30.79 -5.39 5.23
N SER A 19 -30.13 -4.73 4.26
CA SER A 19 -30.64 -4.56 2.89
C SER A 19 -30.37 -5.76 1.98
N VAL A 20 -29.53 -6.70 2.40
CA VAL A 20 -29.21 -7.95 1.69
C VAL A 20 -30.21 -9.04 2.10
N SER A 21 -30.61 -9.91 1.16
CA SER A 21 -31.49 -11.04 1.46
C SER A 21 -30.90 -11.93 2.56
N LEU A 22 -31.75 -12.46 3.44
CA LEU A 22 -31.34 -13.31 4.57
C LEU A 22 -30.42 -14.47 4.14
N GLU A 23 -30.69 -15.09 2.99
CA GLU A 23 -29.86 -16.15 2.41
C GLU A 23 -28.43 -15.69 2.10
N ASN A 24 -28.25 -14.43 1.65
CA ASN A 24 -26.97 -13.90 1.22
C ASN A 24 -26.17 -13.19 2.33
N GLN A 25 -26.78 -12.89 3.47
CA GLN A 25 -26.12 -12.14 4.55
C GLN A 25 -24.85 -12.82 5.07
N GLY A 26 -24.85 -14.15 5.20
CA GLY A 26 -23.67 -14.90 5.59
C GLY A 26 -22.55 -14.80 4.55
N ARG A 27 -22.91 -14.89 3.26
CA ARG A 27 -21.96 -14.83 2.15
C ARG A 27 -21.33 -13.45 1.99
N VAL A 28 -22.10 -12.38 2.22
CA VAL A 28 -21.58 -11.00 2.14
C VAL A 28 -20.55 -10.75 3.24
N ARG A 29 -20.78 -11.22 4.48
CA ARG A 29 -19.80 -11.11 5.57
C ARG A 29 -18.51 -11.86 5.25
N GLU A 30 -18.61 -13.08 4.71
CA GLU A 30 -17.43 -13.84 4.29
C GLU A 30 -16.63 -13.12 3.18
N LEU A 31 -17.34 -12.48 2.23
CA LEU A 31 -16.71 -11.71 1.18
C LEU A 31 -16.07 -10.42 1.69
N GLU A 32 -16.70 -9.73 2.64
CA GLU A 32 -16.13 -8.56 3.32
C GLU A 32 -14.79 -8.91 3.97
N ASP A 33 -14.77 -9.94 4.81
CA ASP A 33 -13.56 -10.42 5.49
C ASP A 33 -12.45 -10.75 4.47
N ARG A 34 -12.82 -11.46 3.40
CA ARG A 34 -11.88 -11.85 2.34
C ARG A 34 -11.35 -10.65 1.55
N LEU A 35 -12.20 -9.67 1.25
CA LEU A 35 -11.80 -8.45 0.57
C LEU A 35 -10.80 -7.64 1.42
N GLY A 36 -11.07 -7.52 2.73
CA GLY A 36 -10.16 -6.87 3.67
C GLY A 36 -8.78 -7.54 3.70
N GLN A 37 -8.72 -8.86 3.85
CA GLN A 37 -7.46 -9.61 3.85
C GLN A 37 -6.68 -9.47 2.54
N LEU A 38 -7.37 -9.60 1.39
CA LEU A 38 -6.72 -9.47 0.08
C LEU A 38 -6.20 -8.05 -0.14
N SER A 39 -6.94 -7.03 0.32
CA SER A 39 -6.51 -5.64 0.23
C SER A 39 -5.27 -5.38 1.09
N ALA A 40 -5.27 -5.79 2.35
CA ALA A 40 -4.10 -5.67 3.23
C ALA A 40 -2.85 -6.35 2.64
N GLN A 41 -3.00 -7.57 2.09
CA GLN A 41 -1.91 -8.28 1.43
C GLN A 41 -1.42 -7.57 0.17
N ALA A 42 -2.33 -7.00 -0.62
CA ALA A 42 -1.96 -6.23 -1.81
C ALA A 42 -1.14 -4.99 -1.43
N HIS A 43 -1.55 -4.26 -0.39
CA HIS A 43 -0.82 -3.09 0.10
C HIS A 43 0.53 -3.45 0.73
N ALA A 44 0.62 -4.53 1.51
CA ALA A 44 1.89 -5.08 1.99
C ALA A 44 2.85 -5.41 0.83
N SER A 45 2.35 -6.02 -0.24
CA SER A 45 3.16 -6.28 -1.45
C SER A 45 3.61 -4.98 -2.13
N MET A 46 2.75 -3.96 -2.18
CA MET A 46 3.14 -2.64 -2.71
C MET A 46 4.25 -1.98 -1.88
N ALA A 47 4.28 -2.19 -0.56
CA ALA A 47 5.40 -1.72 0.28
C ALA A 47 6.72 -2.35 -0.15
N GLY A 48 6.72 -3.68 -0.38
CA GLY A 48 7.89 -4.39 -0.89
C GLY A 48 8.35 -3.88 -2.25
N VAL A 49 7.40 -3.63 -3.17
CA VAL A 49 7.68 -3.05 -4.48
C VAL A 49 8.29 -1.65 -4.36
N ALA A 50 7.73 -0.79 -3.51
CA ALA A 50 8.22 0.58 -3.32
C ALA A 50 9.66 0.61 -2.79
N LEU A 51 9.95 -0.16 -1.74
CA LEU A 51 11.28 -0.23 -1.14
C LEU A 51 12.31 -0.81 -2.12
N ALA A 52 11.96 -1.89 -2.83
CA ALA A 52 12.84 -2.48 -3.84
C ALA A 52 13.05 -1.52 -5.03
N ALA A 53 12.03 -0.77 -5.44
CA ALA A 53 12.16 0.22 -6.51
C ALA A 53 13.12 1.35 -6.13
N ALA A 54 13.09 1.83 -4.88
CA ALA A 54 14.02 2.85 -4.40
C ALA A 54 15.47 2.35 -4.39
N GLU A 55 15.73 1.15 -3.88
CA GLU A 55 17.06 0.55 -3.92
C GLU A 55 17.53 0.30 -5.36
N PHE A 56 16.65 -0.21 -6.22
CA PHE A 56 16.97 -0.48 -7.62
C PHE A 56 17.26 0.80 -8.43
N ASP A 57 16.57 1.90 -8.13
CA ASP A 57 16.85 3.22 -8.69
C ASP A 57 18.21 3.76 -8.22
N GLU A 58 18.51 3.66 -6.92
CA GLU A 58 19.79 4.07 -6.34
C GLU A 58 20.98 3.33 -6.96
N LEU A 59 20.82 2.03 -7.24
CA LEU A 59 21.82 1.21 -7.91
C LEU A 59 21.91 1.46 -9.43
N GLY A 60 21.03 2.27 -10.00
CA GLY A 60 20.96 2.51 -11.44
C GLY A 60 20.57 1.27 -12.25
N GLY A 61 19.87 0.31 -11.64
CA GLY A 61 19.55 -0.98 -12.25
C GLY A 61 18.68 -0.89 -13.51
N TRP A 62 18.04 0.26 -13.73
CA TRP A 62 17.21 0.55 -14.90
C TRP A 62 17.98 1.11 -16.11
N CYS A 63 19.25 1.51 -15.95
CA CYS A 63 19.98 2.31 -16.93
C CYS A 63 20.39 1.57 -18.23
N ASP A 64 20.24 0.25 -18.29
CA ASP A 64 20.62 -0.55 -19.45
C ASP A 64 19.46 -0.72 -20.47
N GLY A 65 19.80 -1.15 -21.69
CA GLY A 65 18.81 -1.61 -22.67
C GLY A 65 18.01 -0.51 -23.39
N GLY A 66 18.50 0.73 -23.43
CA GLY A 66 17.84 1.84 -24.13
C GLY A 66 16.67 2.47 -23.36
N ILE A 67 16.56 2.17 -22.07
CA ILE A 67 15.67 2.84 -21.13
C ILE A 67 16.12 4.30 -20.94
N ARG A 68 15.17 5.21 -20.84
CA ARG A 68 15.40 6.67 -20.88
C ARG A 68 15.17 7.35 -19.54
N SER A 69 14.40 6.72 -18.67
CA SER A 69 14.12 7.16 -17.31
C SER A 69 13.51 5.99 -16.53
N PHE A 70 13.50 6.09 -15.20
CA PHE A 70 12.90 5.06 -14.36
C PHE A 70 11.40 4.90 -14.59
N GLU A 71 10.67 5.99 -14.89
CA GLU A 71 9.25 5.93 -15.21
C GLU A 71 8.99 5.14 -16.51
N HIS A 72 9.88 5.25 -17.50
CA HIS A 72 9.82 4.45 -18.71
C HIS A 72 10.06 2.97 -18.40
N TRP A 73 11.00 2.65 -17.51
CA TRP A 73 11.25 1.29 -17.05
C TRP A 73 10.05 0.69 -16.32
N LEU A 74 9.49 1.41 -15.35
CA LEU A 74 8.34 0.96 -14.55
C LEU A 74 7.11 0.64 -15.42
N SER A 75 6.86 1.45 -16.45
CA SER A 75 5.75 1.23 -17.37
C SER A 75 5.89 -0.06 -18.17
N ILE A 76 7.11 -0.43 -18.58
CA ILE A 76 7.37 -1.63 -19.39
C ILE A 76 7.50 -2.87 -18.50
N ALA A 77 8.32 -2.79 -17.45
CA ALA A 77 8.74 -3.94 -16.68
C ALA A 77 7.68 -4.35 -15.65
N MET A 78 7.02 -3.39 -15.01
CA MET A 78 6.20 -3.63 -13.82
C MET A 78 4.69 -3.42 -14.03
N GLY A 79 4.27 -2.96 -15.21
CA GLY A 79 2.85 -2.83 -15.56
C GLY A 79 2.11 -1.71 -14.83
N PHE A 80 2.82 -0.79 -14.19
CA PHE A 80 2.21 0.43 -13.62
C PHE A 80 2.04 1.49 -14.70
N ASP A 81 0.98 2.29 -14.58
CA ASP A 81 0.95 3.54 -15.32
C ASP A 81 2.08 4.48 -14.79
N PRO A 82 2.55 5.43 -15.61
CA PRO A 82 3.67 6.29 -15.22
C PRO A 82 3.45 7.09 -13.93
N HIS A 83 2.21 7.48 -13.62
CA HIS A 83 1.91 8.23 -12.41
C HIS A 83 2.02 7.34 -11.17
N THR A 84 1.39 6.16 -11.19
CA THR A 84 1.51 5.19 -10.08
C THR A 84 2.95 4.75 -9.86
N GLY A 85 3.69 4.49 -10.95
CA GLY A 85 5.10 4.12 -10.86
C GLY A 85 5.96 5.20 -10.21
N LYS A 86 5.77 6.46 -10.60
CA LYS A 86 6.47 7.60 -9.99
C LYS A 86 6.17 7.74 -8.49
N GLU A 87 4.90 7.59 -8.10
CA GLU A 87 4.52 7.65 -6.69
C GLU A 87 5.08 6.48 -5.89
N LEU A 88 5.16 5.28 -6.46
CA LEU A 88 5.81 4.13 -5.83
C LEU A 88 7.30 4.38 -5.55
N LEU A 89 8.03 4.93 -6.54
CA LEU A 89 9.43 5.31 -6.33
C LEU A 89 9.55 6.36 -5.21
N ARG A 90 8.79 7.45 -5.31
CA ARG A 90 8.83 8.56 -4.33
C ARG A 90 8.55 8.04 -2.91
N VAL A 91 7.52 7.20 -2.77
CA VAL A 91 7.17 6.56 -1.50
C VAL A 91 8.35 5.72 -1.01
N GLY A 92 8.90 4.83 -1.85
CA GLY A 92 10.04 4.01 -1.48
C GLY A 92 11.24 4.81 -0.97
N GLN A 93 11.58 5.89 -1.66
CA GLN A 93 12.65 6.82 -1.27
C GLN A 93 12.35 7.50 0.07
N ALA A 94 11.11 7.97 0.29
CA ALA A 94 10.72 8.59 1.56
C ALA A 94 10.75 7.60 2.74
N LEU A 95 10.34 6.34 2.52
CA LEU A 95 10.28 5.31 3.54
C LEU A 95 11.66 4.93 4.10
N GLN A 96 12.76 5.21 3.40
CA GLN A 96 14.12 5.02 3.92
C GLN A 96 14.38 5.83 5.21
N GLY A 97 13.68 6.96 5.40
CA GLY A 97 13.76 7.79 6.60
C GLY A 97 12.58 7.66 7.57
N LEU A 98 11.63 6.75 7.28
CA LEU A 98 10.35 6.62 7.99
C LEU A 98 10.10 5.13 8.36
N PRO A 99 10.95 4.52 9.20
CA PRO A 99 10.91 3.09 9.48
C PRO A 99 9.59 2.59 10.10
N LEU A 100 8.89 3.41 10.89
CA LEU A 100 7.62 3.01 11.52
C LEU A 100 6.48 2.99 10.49
N ILE A 101 6.38 4.02 9.65
CA ILE A 101 5.45 4.01 8.52
C ILE A 101 5.76 2.86 7.56
N ALA A 102 7.05 2.61 7.28
CA ALA A 102 7.47 1.49 6.42
C ALA A 102 7.03 0.13 6.99
N ALA A 103 7.21 -0.07 8.30
CA ALA A 103 6.78 -1.29 8.98
C ALA A 103 5.26 -1.47 8.95
N ALA A 104 4.48 -0.41 9.23
CA ALA A 104 3.02 -0.46 9.19
C ALA A 104 2.49 -0.72 7.76
N PHE A 105 3.13 -0.13 6.74
CA PHE A 105 2.78 -0.39 5.34
C PHE A 105 3.11 -1.83 4.94
N ALA A 106 4.29 -2.34 5.29
CA ALA A 106 4.69 -3.73 5.04
C ALA A 106 3.83 -4.75 5.78
N ALA A 107 3.26 -4.38 6.93
CA ALA A 107 2.29 -5.18 7.67
C ALA A 107 0.87 -5.15 7.07
N GLY A 108 0.63 -4.35 6.02
CA GLY A 108 -0.70 -4.18 5.42
C GLY A 108 -1.66 -3.33 6.26
N GLN A 109 -1.14 -2.60 7.26
CA GLN A 109 -1.94 -1.76 8.17
C GLN A 109 -2.18 -0.36 7.58
N LEU A 110 -1.40 0.05 6.58
CA LEU A 110 -1.58 1.29 5.83
C LEU A 110 -1.79 1.01 4.34
N SER A 111 -2.66 1.78 3.70
CA SER A 111 -2.85 1.69 2.26
C SER A 111 -1.77 2.50 1.55
N PHE A 112 -1.46 2.11 0.32
CA PHE A 112 -0.58 2.90 -0.53
C PHE A 112 -1.09 4.35 -0.70
N ASP A 113 -2.40 4.54 -0.79
CA ASP A 113 -3.02 5.86 -0.89
C ASP A 113 -2.79 6.70 0.38
N LYS A 114 -2.85 6.11 1.57
CA LYS A 114 -2.54 6.82 2.84
C LYS A 114 -1.05 7.12 2.93
N VAL A 115 -0.20 6.14 2.66
CA VAL A 115 1.27 6.29 2.72
C VAL A 115 1.76 7.35 1.74
N ARG A 116 1.29 7.36 0.49
CA ARG A 116 1.71 8.38 -0.48
C ARG A 116 1.33 9.79 -0.03
N GLN A 117 0.21 9.97 0.68
CA GLN A 117 -0.16 11.29 1.22
C GLN A 117 0.70 11.66 2.43
N VAL A 118 0.82 10.77 3.41
CA VAL A 118 1.59 11.02 4.65
C VAL A 118 3.06 11.35 4.34
N THR A 119 3.69 10.60 3.43
CA THR A 119 5.09 10.79 3.03
C THR A 119 5.36 12.11 2.29
N THR A 120 4.33 12.94 2.01
CA THR A 120 4.55 14.29 1.48
C THR A 120 4.99 15.29 2.55
N VAL A 121 4.72 15.00 3.82
CA VAL A 121 4.96 15.90 4.95
C VAL A 121 5.72 15.24 6.11
N ALA A 122 5.70 13.90 6.20
CA ALA A 122 6.38 13.18 7.26
C ALA A 122 7.92 13.28 7.13
N GLY A 123 8.57 13.66 8.21
CA GLY A 123 10.01 13.52 8.44
C GLY A 123 10.30 12.52 9.58
N PRO A 124 11.58 12.16 9.80
CA PRO A 124 11.99 11.19 10.83
C PRO A 124 11.47 11.53 12.23
N GLU A 125 11.36 12.80 12.58
CA GLU A 125 10.85 13.29 13.86
C GLU A 125 9.31 13.17 14.01
N THR A 126 8.60 12.93 12.92
CA THR A 126 7.13 12.76 12.87
C THR A 126 6.69 11.35 12.47
N ASP A 127 7.63 10.43 12.23
CA ASP A 127 7.34 9.08 11.74
C ASP A 127 6.31 8.35 12.61
N GLU A 128 6.47 8.41 13.94
CA GLU A 128 5.52 7.84 14.89
C GLU A 128 4.19 8.62 14.94
N LEU A 129 4.25 9.95 14.98
CA LEU A 129 3.07 10.82 15.09
C LEU A 129 2.10 10.65 13.92
N MET A 130 2.61 10.33 12.73
CA MET A 130 1.80 10.19 11.52
C MET A 130 1.03 8.85 11.44
N LEU A 131 1.18 7.98 12.44
CA LEU A 131 0.45 6.71 12.55
C LEU A 131 -0.84 6.81 13.38
N GLU A 132 -1.01 7.87 14.16
CA GLU A 132 -2.20 8.16 14.98
C GLU A 132 -3.36 8.75 14.14
#